data_AF-A0A453PEH7-F1
#
_entry.id   AF-A0A453PEH7-F1
#
_cell.length_a   1.000
_cell.length_b   1.000
_cell.length_c   1.000
_cell.angle_alpha   90.00
_cell.angle_beta   90.00
_cell.angle_gamma   90.00
#
_symmetry.space_group_name_H-M   'P 1'
#
loop_
_entity.id
_entity.type
_entity.pdbx_description
1 polymer ?
#
loop_
_entity_poly.entity_id
_entity_poly.type
_entity_poly.pdbx_seq_one_letter_code
_entity_poly.pdbx_strand_id
1 'polypeptide(L)' 'MVIDVGEPADWVKINVRQTKECFEIYALVPGLLREEVHVQSDPAGRLVITGDPDQPDNPWGITAFKKGDQLAVKD' A
#
# COMPACT_ATOMS: atom_id res chain seq x y z
N MET A 1 1.53 -8.64 -8.25
CA MET A 1 2.72 -8.78 -7.38
C MET A 1 2.91 -7.45 -6.68
N VAL A 2 2.93 -7.45 -5.35
CA VAL A 2 3.16 -6.22 -4.57
C VAL A 2 4.63 -5.83 -4.70
N ILE A 3 4.87 -4.58 -5.08
CA ILE A 3 6.19 -3.97 -5.23
C ILE A 3 6.25 -2.66 -4.46
N ASP A 4 7.43 -2.34 -3.93
CA ASP A 4 7.74 -0.98 -3.50
C ASP A 4 7.92 -0.07 -4.72
N VAL A 5 7.38 1.14 -4.64
CA VAL A 5 7.54 2.18 -5.66
C VAL A 5 8.36 3.30 -5.03
N GLY A 6 9.68 3.25 -5.25
CA GLY A 6 10.62 4.15 -4.60
C GLY A 6 11.38 3.42 -3.49
N GLU A 7 11.57 4.10 -2.34
CA GLU A 7 12.28 3.53 -1.20
C GLU A 7 11.54 2.31 -0.63
N PRO A 8 12.28 1.27 -0.20
CA PRO A 8 11.68 0.09 0.42
C PRO A 8 10.90 0.43 1.70
N ALA A 9 9.69 -0.11 1.82
CA ALA A 9 8.88 0.00 3.04
C ALA A 9 8.57 -1.40 3.60
N ASP A 10 9.57 -2.07 4.16
CA ASP A 10 9.46 -3.44 4.71
C ASP A 10 8.54 -3.52 5.95
N TRP A 11 8.37 -2.40 6.64
CA TRP A 11 7.48 -2.26 7.80
C TRP A 11 5.99 -2.21 7.41
N VAL A 12 5.69 -2.03 6.11
CA VAL A 12 4.34 -2.12 5.54
C VAL A 12 4.13 -3.50 4.93
N LYS A 13 3.11 -4.22 5.40
CA LYS A 13 2.76 -5.54 4.85
C LYS A 13 1.45 -5.48 4.07
N ILE A 14 1.52 -5.82 2.80
CA ILE A 14 0.33 -6.01 1.95
C ILE A 14 0.15 -7.50 1.68
N ASN A 15 -1.07 -7.99 1.90
CA ASN A 15 -1.46 -9.34 1.50
C ASN A 15 -2.62 -9.25 0.51
N VAL A 16 -2.58 -10.12 -0.48
CA VAL A 16 -3.56 -10.15 -1.57
C VAL A 16 -4.18 -11.52 -1.58
N ARG A 17 -5.51 -11.56 -1.51
CA ARG A 17 -6.29 -12.79 -1.64
C ARG A 17 -7.18 -12.66 -2.86
N GLN A 18 -6.96 -13.51 -3.84
CA GLN A 18 -7.82 -13.63 -5.01
C GLN A 18 -9.01 -14.54 -4.66
N THR A 19 -10.21 -14.10 -5.01
CA THR A 19 -11.44 -14.91 -4.99
C THR A 19 -11.92 -15.15 -6.42
N LYS A 20 -13.08 -15.80 -6.59
CA LYS A 20 -13.68 -15.98 -7.93
C LYS A 20 -14.18 -14.68 -8.54
N GLU A 21 -14.56 -13.72 -7.70
CA GLU A 21 -15.30 -12.52 -8.11
C GLU A 21 -14.47 -11.24 -7.95
N CYS A 22 -13.45 -11.25 -7.09
CA CYS A 22 -12.67 -10.06 -6.76
C CYS A 22 -11.28 -10.36 -6.19
N PHE A 23 -10.54 -9.30 -5.92
CA PHE A 23 -9.32 -9.32 -5.11
C PHE A 23 -9.61 -8.63 -3.77
N GLU A 24 -9.25 -9.30 -2.67
CA GLU A 24 -9.25 -8.75 -1.32
C GLU A 24 -7.83 -8.34 -0.96
N ILE A 25 -7.64 -7.09 -0.52
CA ILE A 25 -6.32 -6.54 -0.24
C ILE A 25 -6.30 -6.04 1.20
N TYR A 26 -5.32 -6.54 1.95
CA TYR A 26 -5.15 -6.27 3.37
C TYR A 26 -3.82 -5.58 3.60
N ALA A 27 -3.87 -4.35 4.10
CA ALA A 27 -2.69 -3.56 4.43
C ALA A 27 -2.52 -3.45 5.95
N LEU A 28 -1.36 -3.85 6.45
CA LEU A 28 -0.90 -3.53 7.80
C LEU A 28 0.07 -2.36 7.69
N VAL A 29 -0.36 -1.20 8.16
CA VAL A 29 0.38 0.07 8.12
C VAL A 29 0.42 0.65 9.54
N PRO A 30 1.46 0.36 10.33
CA PRO A 30 1.57 0.87 11.70
C PRO A 30 1.99 2.35 11.72
N GLY A 31 1.54 3.08 12.74
CA GLY A 31 2.04 4.43 13.05
C GLY A 31 1.53 5.56 12.15
N LEU A 32 0.59 5.28 11.23
CA LEU A 32 -0.16 6.28 10.47
C LEU A 32 -1.64 6.29 10.86
N LEU A 33 -2.23 7.47 10.79
CA LEU A 33 -3.68 7.66 10.86
C LEU A 33 -4.33 7.16 9.58
N ARG A 34 -5.63 6.87 9.67
CA ARG A 34 -6.41 6.38 8.52
C ARG A 34 -6.40 7.39 7.37
N GLU A 35 -6.44 8.68 7.71
CA GLU A 35 -6.48 9.80 6.79
C GLU A 35 -5.14 10.04 6.07
N GLU A 36 -4.04 9.55 6.64
CA GLU A 36 -2.70 9.63 6.05
C GLU A 36 -2.47 8.51 5.02
N VAL A 37 -3.32 7.48 5.00
CA VAL A 37 -3.24 6.33 4.08
C VAL A 37 -4.24 6.48 2.94
N HIS A 38 -3.74 6.40 1.71
CA HIS A 38 -4.53 6.58 0.50
C HIS A 38 -4.45 5.36 -0.40
N VAL A 39 -5.57 5.03 -1.05
CA VAL A 39 -5.70 3.91 -1.99
C VAL A 39 -6.23 4.45 -3.30
N GLN A 40 -5.52 4.21 -4.39
CA GLN A 40 -5.83 4.74 -5.71
C GLN A 40 -5.51 3.72 -6.80
N SER A 41 -6.08 3.91 -7.98
CA SER A 41 -5.61 3.23 -9.19
C SER A 41 -4.74 4.19 -10.00
N ASP A 42 -3.60 3.72 -10.50
CA ASP A 42 -2.79 4.50 -11.43
C ASP A 42 -3.32 4.38 -12.89
N PRO A 43 -2.84 5.19 -13.84
CA PRO A 43 -3.28 5.13 -15.24
C PRO A 43 -3.00 3.80 -15.95
N ALA A 44 -2.10 2.97 -15.42
CA ALA A 44 -1.82 1.62 -15.94
C ALA A 44 -2.76 0.56 -15.33
N GLY A 45 -3.70 0.96 -14.46
CA GLY A 45 -4.66 0.09 -13.81
C GLY A 45 -4.10 -0.66 -12.60
N ARG A 46 -2.94 -0.25 -12.06
CA ARG A 46 -2.38 -0.83 -10.83
C ARG A 46 -3.06 -0.23 -9.62
N LEU A 47 -3.31 -1.05 -8.61
CA LEU A 47 -3.65 -0.52 -7.29
C LEU A 47 -2.38 0.05 -6.66
N VAL A 48 -2.49 1.25 -6.10
CA VAL A 48 -1.44 1.95 -5.41
C VAL A 48 -1.93 2.31 -4.01
N ILE A 49 -1.13 1.96 -3.01
CA ILE A 49 -1.35 2.32 -1.61
C ILE A 49 -0.19 3.22 -1.18
N THR A 50 -0.50 4.42 -0.72
CA THR A 50 0.48 5.38 -0.21
C THR A 50 0.17 5.72 1.23
N GLY A 51 1.20 6.08 1.98
CA GLY A 51 1.04 6.76 3.25
C GLY A 51 2.12 7.81 3.42
N ASP A 52 1.75 8.95 4.00
CA ASP A 52 2.66 10.05 4.27
C ASP A 52 2.25 10.67 5.62
N PRO A 53 3.12 10.64 6.65
CA PRO A 53 2.80 11.25 7.94
C PRO A 53 2.72 12.78 7.81
N ASP A 54 1.65 13.39 8.31
CA ASP A 54 1.50 14.85 8.31
C ASP A 54 2.55 15.54 9.20
N GLN A 55 3.01 14.84 10.24
CA GLN A 55 4.06 15.33 11.15
C GLN A 55 5.42 14.75 10.77
N PRO A 56 6.41 15.60 10.43
CA PRO A 56 7.77 15.15 10.08
C PRO A 56 8.48 14.39 11.21
N ASP A 57 8.11 14.68 12.47
CA ASP A 57 8.62 14.00 13.67
C ASP A 57 7.58 12.99 14.18
N ASN A 58 7.17 12.07 13.30
CA ASN A 58 6.27 10.99 13.68
C ASN A 58 6.92 10.19 14.84
N PRO A 59 6.25 10.02 15.99
CA PRO A 59 6.85 9.46 17.20
C PRO A 59 7.25 7.99 17.08
N TRP A 60 6.81 7.30 16.02
CA TRP A 60 7.20 5.92 15.69
C TRP A 60 8.31 5.85 14.65
N GLY A 61 8.86 6.98 14.19
CA GLY A 61 9.93 7.06 13.19
C GLY A 61 9.49 6.63 11.79
N ILE A 62 8.19 6.74 11.50
CA ILE A 62 7.60 6.32 10.23
C ILE A 62 7.92 7.32 9.13
N THR A 63 8.30 6.81 7.96
CA THR A 63 8.53 7.60 6.73
C THR A 63 7.39 7.39 5.74
N ALA A 64 7.29 8.28 4.74
CA ALA A 64 6.38 8.07 3.63
C ALA A 64 6.66 6.73 2.90
N PHE A 65 5.62 6.10 2.36
CA PHE A 65 5.74 4.88 1.57
C PHE A 65 4.81 4.88 0.36
N LYS A 66 5.14 4.02 -0.61
CA LYS A 66 4.28 3.71 -1.75
C LYS A 66 4.43 2.26 -2.16
N LYS A 67 3.35 1.48 -2.07
CA LYS A 67 3.25 0.10 -2.55
C LYS A 67 2.36 0.07 -3.79
N GLY A 68 2.79 -0.62 -4.84
CA GLY A 68 2.00 -0.89 -6.04
C GLY A 68 1.68 -2.36 -6.18
N ASP A 69 0.52 -2.71 -6.71
CA ASP A 69 0.19 -4.08 -7.09
C ASP A 69 -0.50 -4.14 -8.45
N GLN A 70 0.10 -4.89 -9.37
CA GLN A 70 -0.57 -5.31 -10.58
C GLN A 70 -1.45 -6.52 -10.25
N LEU A 71 -2.74 -6.25 -10.12
CA LEU A 71 -3.77 -7.28 -10.01
C LEU A 71 -3.95 -7.90 -11.41
N ALA A 72 -3.61 -9.17 -11.53
CA ALA A 72 -3.82 -9.95 -12.75
C ALA A 72 -4.64 -11.17 -12.37
N VAL A 73 -5.67 -11.46 -13.18
CA VAL A 73 -6.37 -12.75 -13.11
C VAL A 73 -5.36 -13.80 -13.53
N LYS A 74 -5.04 -14.73 -12.64
CA LYS A 74 -4.33 -15.96 -13.04
C LYS A 74 -5.35 -16.87 -13.71
N ASP A 75 -5.13 -17.17 -14.98
CA ASP A 75 -5.90 -18.15 -15.76
C ASP A 75 -5.75 -19.58 -15.21
#